data_AF-A0A2V7CD60-F1
#
_entry.id   AF-A0A2V7CD60-F1
#
_cell.length_a   1.000
_cell.length_b   1.000
_cell.length_c   1.000
_cell.angle_alpha   90.00
_cell.angle_beta   90.00
_cell.angle_gamma   90.00
#
_symmetry.space_group_name_H-M   'P 1'
#
loop_
_entity.id
_entity.type
_entity.pdbx_description
1 polymer ?
#
loop_
_entity_poly.entity_id
_entity_poly.type
_entity_poly.pdbx_seq_one_letter_code
_entity_poly.pdbx_strand_id
1 'polypeptide(L)'
;MSKGRFAHRATGAPITTHTDEGTMGAEQLDILTGEGVPSHAIVVGHSCGSSNLDYHLALLDRGACLGFDRFGLELLHPDRARTAALIGLLGVGFERQI
;
A
#
# COMPACT_ATOMS: atom_id res chain seq x y z
N MET A 1 -11.82 -11.44 -2.11
CA MET A 1 -10.46 -11.26 -2.66
C MET A 1 -10.07 -12.30 -3.73
N SER A 2 -10.72 -13.46 -3.81
CA SER A 2 -10.34 -14.56 -4.73
C SER A 2 -10.19 -14.20 -6.22
N LYS A 3 -10.98 -13.27 -6.77
CA LYS A 3 -10.89 -12.88 -8.19
C LYS A 3 -9.58 -12.19 -8.56
N GLY A 4 -9.06 -11.32 -7.67
CA GLY A 4 -7.81 -10.58 -7.91
C GLY A 4 -6.62 -11.53 -8.09
N ARG A 5 -6.53 -12.54 -7.22
CA ARG A 5 -5.52 -13.60 -7.34
C ARG A 5 -5.65 -14.41 -8.62
N PHE A 6 -6.86 -14.82 -9.02
CA PHE A 6 -7.04 -15.58 -10.25
C PHE A 6 -6.58 -14.80 -11.47
N ALA A 7 -6.89 -13.49 -11.52
CA ALA A 7 -6.39 -12.61 -12.56
C ALA A 7 -4.86 -12.53 -12.53
N HIS A 8 -4.25 -12.26 -11.36
CA HIS A 8 -2.79 -12.24 -11.22
C HIS A 8 -2.13 -13.54 -11.68
N ARG A 9 -2.65 -14.70 -11.27
CA ARG A 9 -2.12 -16.00 -11.69
C ARG A 9 -2.21 -16.23 -13.19
N ALA A 10 -3.24 -15.71 -13.84
CA ALA A 10 -3.43 -15.88 -15.28
C ALA A 10 -2.59 -14.90 -16.11
N THR A 11 -2.29 -13.70 -15.60
CA THR A 11 -1.73 -12.60 -16.40
C THR A 11 -0.40 -12.06 -15.90
N GLY A 12 -0.02 -12.35 -14.65
CA GLY A 12 1.09 -11.69 -13.95
C GLY A 12 0.81 -10.24 -13.53
N ALA A 13 -0.39 -9.70 -13.79
CA ALA A 13 -0.71 -8.30 -13.47
C ALA A 13 -0.75 -8.07 -11.96
N PRO A 14 -0.24 -6.92 -11.45
CA PRO A 14 -0.30 -6.62 -10.03
C PRO A 14 -1.74 -6.45 -9.54
N ILE A 15 -1.93 -6.64 -8.23
CA ILE A 15 -3.20 -6.44 -7.54
C ILE A 15 -3.10 -5.11 -6.79
N THR A 16 -4.01 -4.20 -7.07
CA THR A 16 -4.25 -3.04 -6.20
C THR A 16 -5.44 -3.31 -5.30
N THR A 17 -5.31 -2.98 -4.01
CA THR A 17 -6.39 -3.06 -3.03
C THR A 17 -6.86 -1.67 -2.64
N HIS A 18 -7.97 -1.61 -1.91
CA HIS A 18 -8.49 -0.40 -1.31
C HIS A 18 -8.39 -0.54 0.21
N THR A 19 -7.76 0.41 0.89
CA THR A 19 -7.90 0.57 2.33
C THR A 19 -8.84 1.74 2.64
N ASP A 20 -9.68 1.56 3.65
CA ASP A 20 -10.39 2.68 4.25
C ASP A 20 -9.50 3.34 5.31
N GLU A 21 -9.41 4.67 5.26
CA GLU A 21 -8.54 5.49 6.13
C GLU A 21 -7.06 5.07 6.20
N GLY A 22 -6.55 4.27 5.25
CA GLY A 22 -5.15 3.80 5.30
C GLY A 22 -4.91 2.76 6.39
N THR A 23 -5.89 1.92 6.71
CA THR A 23 -5.80 0.86 7.73
C THR A 23 -5.96 -0.54 7.13
N MET A 24 -5.69 -1.57 7.94
CA MET A 24 -5.89 -2.98 7.60
C MET A 24 -5.03 -3.52 6.43
N GLY A 25 -3.97 -2.80 6.03
CA GLY A 25 -3.10 -3.24 4.92
C GLY A 25 -2.33 -4.53 5.21
N ALA A 26 -1.99 -4.78 6.48
CA ALA A 26 -1.23 -5.96 6.88
C ALA A 26 -2.06 -7.24 6.70
N GLU A 27 -3.33 -7.16 7.07
CA GLU A 27 -4.32 -8.22 6.93
C GLU A 27 -4.64 -8.48 5.45
N GLN A 28 -4.76 -7.42 4.64
CA GLN A 28 -4.90 -7.55 3.19
C GLN A 28 -3.69 -8.28 2.57
N LEU A 29 -2.49 -7.92 3.02
CA LEU A 29 -1.25 -8.55 2.58
C LEU A 29 -1.18 -10.01 3.02
N ASP A 30 -1.55 -10.34 4.26
CA ASP A 30 -1.62 -11.72 4.78
C ASP A 30 -2.55 -12.59 3.94
N ILE A 31 -3.73 -12.08 3.59
CA ILE A 31 -4.69 -12.82 2.77
C ILE A 31 -4.09 -13.10 1.39
N LEU A 32 -3.61 -12.08 0.69
CA LEU A 32 -3.15 -12.23 -0.70
C LEU A 32 -1.85 -13.05 -0.80
N THR A 33 -0.91 -12.84 0.12
CA THR A 33 0.33 -13.63 0.19
C THR A 33 0.06 -15.07 0.59
N GLY A 34 -0.87 -15.30 1.53
CA GLY A 34 -1.35 -16.64 1.89
C GLY A 34 -2.02 -17.37 0.72
N GLU A 35 -2.61 -16.64 -0.23
CA GLU A 35 -3.13 -17.22 -1.47
C GLU A 35 -2.08 -17.37 -2.60
N GLY A 36 -0.82 -17.01 -2.34
CA GLY A 36 0.33 -17.20 -3.24
C GLY A 36 0.63 -16.02 -4.17
N VAL A 37 0.07 -14.83 -3.93
CA VAL A 37 0.46 -13.61 -4.66
C VAL A 37 1.75 -13.05 -4.03
N PRO A 38 2.82 -12.80 -4.80
CA PRO A 38 4.05 -12.24 -4.24
C PRO A 38 3.82 -10.81 -3.76
N SER A 39 4.38 -10.43 -2.61
CA SER A 39 4.17 -9.11 -1.99
C SER A 39 4.48 -7.95 -2.93
N HIS A 40 5.56 -8.04 -3.73
CA HIS A 40 5.98 -6.99 -4.67
C HIS A 40 4.99 -6.76 -5.82
N ALA A 41 4.01 -7.64 -6.00
CA ALA A 41 2.92 -7.48 -6.96
C ALA A 41 1.63 -6.95 -6.31
N ILE A 42 1.66 -6.55 -5.04
CA ILE A 42 0.52 -6.05 -4.28
C ILE A 42 0.73 -4.58 -3.97
N VAL A 43 -0.21 -3.74 -4.40
CA VAL A 43 -0.29 -2.32 -4.05
C VAL A 43 -1.39 -2.15 -3.00
N VAL A 44 -1.01 -1.76 -1.78
CA VAL A 44 -1.96 -1.39 -0.72
C VAL A 44 -2.43 0.04 -0.98
N GLY A 45 -3.54 0.16 -1.72
CA GLY A 45 -4.05 1.45 -2.19
C GLY A 45 -4.51 2.34 -1.05
N HIS A 46 -4.50 3.65 -1.28
CA HIS A 46 -4.93 4.67 -0.31
C HIS A 46 -4.15 4.71 1.01
N SER A 47 -2.99 4.06 1.10
CA SER A 47 -2.12 4.04 2.28
C SER A 47 -1.72 5.44 2.77
N CYS A 48 -1.70 6.43 1.88
CA CYS A 48 -1.55 7.85 2.23
C CYS A 48 -2.69 8.42 3.09
N GLY A 49 -3.79 7.69 3.32
CA GLY A 49 -4.84 8.05 4.29
C GLY A 49 -4.36 8.03 5.75
N SER A 50 -3.21 7.41 5.99
CA SER A 50 -2.51 7.42 7.26
C SER A 50 -1.18 8.17 7.13
N SER A 51 -0.72 8.82 8.21
CA SER A 51 0.65 9.35 8.35
C SER A 51 1.49 8.53 9.34
N ASN A 52 1.03 7.33 9.69
CA ASN A 52 1.75 6.45 10.58
C ASN A 52 2.86 5.72 9.81
N LEU A 53 4.11 6.17 10.02
CA LEU A 53 5.28 5.57 9.39
C LEU A 53 5.52 4.13 9.84
N ASP A 54 5.26 3.76 11.09
CA ASP A 54 5.45 2.38 11.55
C ASP A 54 4.53 1.41 10.80
N TYR A 55 3.29 1.85 10.54
CA TYR A 55 2.35 1.10 9.71
C TYR A 55 2.85 0.97 8.26
N HIS A 56 3.32 2.07 7.66
CA HIS A 56 3.86 2.03 6.29
C HIS A 56 5.10 1.13 6.19
N LEU A 57 6.04 1.26 7.12
CA LEU A 57 7.25 0.45 7.18
C LEU A 57 6.93 -1.03 7.34
N ALA A 58 5.99 -1.39 8.21
CA ALA A 58 5.57 -2.79 8.38
C ALA A 58 5.05 -3.44 7.09
N LEU A 59 4.47 -2.66 6.17
CA LEU A 59 4.03 -3.15 4.85
C LEU A 59 5.17 -3.18 3.83
N LEU A 60 5.98 -2.13 3.81
CA LEU A 60 7.10 -1.97 2.90
C LEU A 60 8.21 -3.00 3.16
N ASP A 61 8.52 -3.29 4.42
CA ASP A 61 9.49 -4.32 4.84
C ASP A 61 9.04 -5.72 4.42
N ARG A 62 7.73 -5.94 4.29
CA ARG A 62 7.16 -7.18 3.76
C ARG A 62 7.18 -7.24 2.23
N GLY A 63 7.71 -6.20 1.57
CA GLY A 63 7.89 -6.10 0.14
C GLY A 63 6.66 -5.66 -0.63
N ALA A 64 5.62 -5.13 0.01
CA ALA A 64 4.45 -4.58 -0.68
C ALA A 64 4.72 -3.16 -1.20
N CYS A 65 3.91 -2.72 -2.16
CA CYS A 65 3.90 -1.32 -2.61
C CYS A 65 2.76 -0.54 -1.93
N LEU A 66 2.92 0.76 -1.73
CA LEU A 66 1.92 1.63 -1.09
C LEU A 66 1.31 2.62 -2.08
N GLY A 67 -0.01 2.75 -2.05
CA GLY A 67 -0.73 3.77 -2.82
C GLY A 67 -0.70 5.14 -2.15
N PHE A 68 0.14 6.05 -2.65
CA PHE A 68 0.11 7.47 -2.35
C PHE A 68 -0.67 8.25 -3.43
N ASP A 69 -1.98 8.01 -3.48
CA ASP A 69 -2.84 8.31 -4.63
C ASP A 69 -3.97 9.34 -4.39
N ARG A 70 -4.06 9.93 -3.18
CA ARG A 70 -5.16 10.85 -2.77
C ARG A 70 -4.73 12.28 -2.44
N PHE A 71 -3.65 12.79 -3.04
CA PHE A 71 -3.26 14.20 -2.90
C PHE A 71 -4.38 15.14 -3.39
N GLY A 72 -4.58 16.26 -2.71
CA GLY A 72 -5.65 17.23 -2.94
C GLY A 72 -6.97 16.92 -2.21
N LEU A 73 -7.10 15.73 -1.58
CA LEU A 73 -8.28 15.36 -0.79
C LEU A 73 -8.10 15.75 0.68
N GLU A 74 -7.98 17.06 0.93
CA GLU A 74 -7.72 17.66 2.25
C GLU A 74 -8.73 17.25 3.33
N LEU A 75 -10.00 17.03 2.96
CA LEU A 75 -11.05 16.62 3.90
C LEU A 75 -10.82 15.21 4.46
N LEU A 76 -10.18 14.33 3.69
CA LEU A 76 -9.90 12.96 4.12
C LEU A 76 -8.63 12.88 4.94
N HIS A 77 -7.56 13.52 4.46
CA HIS A 77 -6.30 13.61 5.19
C HIS A 77 -5.46 14.75 4.61
N PRO A 78 -4.87 15.64 5.43
CA PRO A 78 -4.19 16.83 4.93
C PRO A 78 -2.97 16.51 4.06
N ASP A 79 -2.77 17.23 2.95
CA ASP A 79 -1.63 16.94 2.05
C ASP A 79 -0.29 17.20 2.72
N ARG A 80 -0.22 18.14 3.66
CA ARG A 80 0.99 18.35 4.47
C ARG A 80 1.42 17.08 5.20
N ALA A 81 0.44 16.31 5.70
CA ALA A 81 0.68 15.10 6.47
C ALA A 81 1.03 13.93 5.54
N ARG A 82 0.40 13.84 4.36
CA ARG A 82 0.77 12.91 3.29
C ARG A 82 2.20 13.15 2.82
N THR A 83 2.53 14.40 2.55
CA THR A 83 3.84 14.83 2.02
C THR A 83 4.94 14.54 3.03
N ALA A 84 4.72 14.86 4.32
CA ALA A 84 5.67 14.53 5.38
C ALA A 84 5.93 13.02 5.49
N ALA A 85 4.87 12.20 5.44
CA ALA A 85 5.01 10.74 5.47
C ALA A 85 5.77 10.23 4.22
N LEU A 86 5.39 10.71 3.03
CA LEU A 86 6.07 10.36 1.78
C LEU A 86 7.57 10.67 1.84
N ILE A 87 7.93 11.90 2.23
CA ILE A 87 9.33 12.31 2.37
C ILE A 87 10.07 11.42 3.37
N GLY A 88 9.45 11.08 4.50
CA GLY A 88 10.03 10.19 5.50
C GLY A 88 10.37 8.82 4.92
N LEU A 89 9.45 8.22 4.17
CA LEU A 89 9.65 6.90 3.55
C LEU A 89 10.70 6.92 2.43
N LEU A 90 10.72 7.97 1.61
CA LEU A 90 11.77 8.18 0.61
C LEU A 90 13.14 8.36 1.29
N GLY A 91 13.18 9.06 2.43
CA GLY A 91 14.40 9.29 3.20
C GLY A 91 15.04 8.01 3.76
N VAL A 92 14.29 6.92 3.86
CA VAL A 92 14.79 5.61 4.34
C VAL A 92 14.91 4.56 3.23
N GLY A 93 14.73 4.93 1.96
CA GLY A 93 15.08 4.09 0.80
C GLY A 93 13.95 3.28 0.17
N PHE A 94 12.69 3.68 0.36
CA PHE A 94 11.52 2.99 -0.23
C PHE A 94 11.02 3.59 -1.55
N GLU A 95 11.85 4.33 -2.28
CA GLU A 95 11.47 5.02 -3.52
C GLU A 95 10.94 4.11 -4.64
N ARG A 96 11.22 2.80 -4.56
CA ARG A 96 10.76 1.81 -5.55
C ARG A 96 9.41 1.17 -5.23
N GLN A 97 8.86 1.44 -4.05
CA GLN A 97 7.64 0.81 -3.54
C GLN A 97 6.50 1.82 -3.30
N ILE A 98 6.69 3.08 -3.71
CA ILE A 98 5.72 4.18 -3.51
C ILE A 98 5.41 4.86 -4.85
#